data_AF-A0A9W8NLG0-F1
#
_entry.id   AF-A0A9W8NLG0-F1
#
_cell.length_a   1.000
_cell.length_b   1.000
_cell.length_c   1.000
_cell.angle_alpha   90.00
_cell.angle_beta   90.00
_cell.angle_gamma   90.00
#
_symmetry.space_group_name_H-M   'P 1'
#
loop_
_entity.id
_entity.type
_entity.pdbx_description
1 polymer ?
#
loop_
_entity_poly.entity_id
_entity_poly.type
_entity_poly.pdbx_seq_one_letter_code
_entity_poly.pdbx_strand_id
1 'polypeptide(L)'
;MLNTPIGRAQQQEHRSASIQRNDSLAPSLSDRREANTRKGNSSAARKREKDRRVQRAKQLIIDYDNGWRPANKDTSGCTLYLDEYRQLLRDAKNDSDLNALLKDDIRYDYTVNNRGRGNKRANQFKIRMPTKIHEWLSHEIDRSIKKLLCDIENGTACCSASDCSVPYCTDEITKTIAKNLVPEGTATVRSSVRKESDRKHPDLSYGYYEHNMKLGEWNDGEASDHELSNEESNESELNNGKPKSPGLVVEVGWSQSRSKLQKKCEWYIEKSNGGTRTVVGVDLSEIYECYPKPKTRLEDRKKAMEKDVRTMVLATKKKKALGKIYVWRANMDICPGKATAVLTDTKIFRDENGKPTDGEALKLYLHDFISERILKEVGLPHILAANVDSKDLCRRFITAVIEQIPHDRLDEEEEEAKKMEKERNKQQEGGQRTAVLESEGEGGTHTANAAVDPPQASPRSPRIFSSSLFDCLLRSGKRRARTLIHEGSIDNLKPVAYYEVKDWLTGLFALGHRIAMFVRRPKDGVCAQERPNIRTCKYPAVRPSAVTEPGF
;
A
#
# COMPACT_ATOMS: atom_id res chain seq x y z
N MET A 1 23.82 16.80 42.82
CA MET A 1 24.96 16.80 41.88
C MET A 1 25.58 15.41 41.86
N LEU A 2 25.18 14.56 40.90
CA LEU A 2 25.85 13.29 40.61
C LEU A 2 25.82 13.12 39.08
N ASN A 3 26.98 13.29 38.46
CA ASN A 3 27.20 13.13 37.03
C ASN A 3 27.55 11.67 36.73
N THR A 4 26.79 11.04 35.85
CA THR A 4 27.11 9.72 35.28
C THR A 4 27.55 9.91 33.83
N PRO A 5 28.67 9.33 33.37
CA PRO A 5 29.17 9.57 32.02
C PRO A 5 28.44 8.70 30.99
N ILE A 6 27.92 9.34 29.95
CA ILE A 6 27.35 8.67 28.77
C ILE A 6 28.50 8.23 27.88
N GLY A 7 28.76 6.92 27.85
CA GLY A 7 29.65 6.29 26.87
C GLY A 7 29.07 6.39 25.46
N ARG A 8 29.73 7.16 24.59
CA ARG A 8 29.44 7.19 23.15
C ARG A 8 29.99 5.91 22.50
N ALA A 9 29.09 5.03 22.05
CA ALA A 9 29.46 3.98 21.12
C ALA A 9 29.73 4.58 19.73
N GLN A 10 30.97 4.50 19.27
CA GLN A 10 31.35 4.78 17.88
C GLN A 10 30.74 3.71 16.97
N GLN A 11 29.77 4.09 16.15
CA GLN A 11 29.38 3.30 15.00
C GLN A 11 30.42 3.50 13.88
N GLN A 12 31.08 2.41 13.52
CA GLN A 12 32.03 2.34 12.43
C GLN A 12 31.22 2.30 11.11
N GLU A 13 31.14 3.44 10.42
CA GLU A 13 30.58 3.50 9.07
C GLU A 13 31.55 2.87 8.07
N HIS A 14 31.11 1.78 7.43
CA HIS A 14 31.83 1.19 6.29
C HIS A 14 31.83 2.16 5.10
N ARG A 15 33.01 2.73 4.82
CA ARG A 15 33.31 3.52 3.64
C ARG A 15 33.04 2.69 2.38
N SER A 16 32.06 3.11 1.58
CA SER A 16 31.87 2.64 0.21
C SER A 16 32.74 3.47 -0.74
N ALA A 17 33.40 2.78 -1.67
CA ALA A 17 34.39 3.32 -2.59
C ALA A 17 33.90 4.53 -3.40
N SER A 18 34.77 5.54 -3.44
CA SER A 18 34.64 6.79 -4.20
C SER A 18 34.88 6.52 -5.69
N ILE A 19 33.87 6.80 -6.52
CA ILE A 19 34.06 6.98 -7.97
C ILE A 19 34.47 8.44 -8.19
N GLN A 20 35.75 8.68 -8.42
CA GLN A 20 36.27 9.97 -8.86
C GLN A 20 35.77 10.24 -10.29
N ARG A 21 35.12 11.39 -10.50
CA ARG A 21 34.89 11.96 -11.84
C ARG A 21 35.87 13.09 -12.04
N ASN A 22 36.69 12.95 -13.07
CA ASN A 22 37.52 14.00 -13.64
C ASN A 22 36.61 14.97 -14.41
N ASP A 23 36.40 16.16 -13.87
CA ASP A 23 35.82 17.29 -14.62
C ASP A 23 36.61 18.55 -14.26
N SER A 24 37.64 18.84 -15.05
CA SER A 24 38.32 20.15 -15.09
C SER A 24 39.12 20.23 -16.38
N LEU A 25 38.60 20.92 -17.40
CA LEU A 25 39.35 21.76 -18.34
C LEU A 25 38.32 22.54 -19.20
N ALA A 26 38.35 23.87 -19.12
CA ALA A 26 37.52 24.76 -19.95
C ALA A 26 38.17 24.92 -21.35
N PRO A 27 37.41 24.82 -22.45
CA PRO A 27 37.97 24.95 -23.79
C PRO A 27 38.16 26.41 -24.22
N SER A 28 39.22 26.63 -25.01
CA SER A 28 39.62 27.93 -25.55
C SER A 28 38.71 28.42 -26.69
N LEU A 29 38.77 29.73 -26.98
CA LEU A 29 37.81 30.48 -27.80
C LEU A 29 37.80 30.16 -29.31
N SER A 30 38.66 29.27 -29.82
CA SER A 30 38.67 28.87 -31.24
C SER A 30 37.67 27.76 -31.62
N ASP A 31 37.04 27.08 -30.65
CA ASP A 31 36.16 25.90 -30.90
C ASP A 31 34.67 26.24 -31.14
N ARG A 32 34.37 27.50 -31.51
CA ARG A 32 32.97 27.98 -31.55
C ARG A 32 32.15 27.41 -32.72
N ARG A 33 32.80 26.89 -33.78
CA ARG A 33 32.11 26.24 -34.91
C ARG A 33 31.82 24.75 -34.69
N GLU A 34 32.59 24.02 -33.88
CA GLU A 34 32.28 22.63 -33.49
C GLU A 34 31.25 22.52 -32.35
N ALA A 35 31.08 23.59 -31.56
CA ALA A 35 30.10 23.63 -30.48
C ALA A 35 28.64 23.56 -30.96
N ASN A 36 28.34 23.93 -32.21
CA ASN A 36 26.98 23.91 -32.75
C ASN A 36 26.57 22.51 -33.25
N THR A 37 27.48 21.69 -33.78
CA THR A 37 27.22 20.28 -34.11
C THR A 37 27.06 19.40 -32.86
N ARG A 38 27.77 19.72 -31.77
CA ARG A 38 27.60 19.03 -30.47
C ARG A 38 26.23 19.27 -29.82
N LYS A 39 25.59 20.42 -30.08
CA LYS A 39 24.23 20.71 -29.55
C LYS A 39 23.15 19.79 -30.14
N GLY A 40 23.25 19.41 -31.42
CA GLY A 40 22.31 18.50 -32.07
C GLY A 40 22.30 17.09 -31.47
N ASN A 41 23.49 16.53 -31.21
CA ASN A 41 23.61 15.20 -30.62
C ASN A 41 23.09 15.13 -29.18
N SER A 42 23.19 16.25 -28.44
CA SER A 42 22.70 16.33 -27.05
C SER A 42 21.18 16.23 -26.95
N SER A 43 20.43 16.78 -27.92
CA SER A 43 18.97 16.77 -27.88
C SER A 43 18.41 15.38 -28.18
N ALA A 44 18.96 14.69 -29.18
CA ALA A 44 18.60 13.32 -29.52
C ALA A 44 18.94 12.35 -28.38
N ALA A 45 20.11 12.48 -27.76
CA ALA A 45 20.49 11.68 -26.60
C ALA A 45 19.55 11.92 -25.40
N ARG A 46 19.18 13.18 -25.12
CA ARG A 46 18.24 13.52 -24.05
C ARG A 46 16.83 12.97 -24.32
N LYS A 47 16.37 13.01 -25.58
CA LYS A 47 15.09 12.42 -25.99
C LYS A 47 15.09 10.90 -25.78
N ARG A 48 16.12 10.20 -26.28
CA ARG A 48 16.28 8.74 -26.08
C ARG A 48 16.28 8.36 -24.60
N GLU A 49 16.97 9.14 -23.78
CA GLU A 49 17.04 8.89 -22.35
C GLU A 49 15.68 9.12 -21.64
N LYS A 50 14.91 10.13 -22.07
CA LYS A 50 13.53 10.34 -21.62
C LYS A 50 12.63 9.17 -22.00
N ASP A 51 12.66 8.76 -23.26
CA ASP A 51 11.86 7.63 -23.75
C ASP A 51 12.23 6.34 -23.00
N ARG A 52 13.53 6.11 -22.74
CA ARG A 52 14.00 4.98 -21.94
C ARG A 52 13.42 4.98 -20.52
N ARG A 53 13.30 6.13 -19.87
CA ARG A 53 12.70 6.23 -18.53
C ARG A 53 11.20 5.93 -18.54
N VAL A 54 10.47 6.45 -19.52
CA VAL A 54 9.03 6.17 -19.69
C VAL A 54 8.82 4.68 -19.95
N GLN A 55 9.58 4.08 -20.88
CA GLN A 55 9.50 2.65 -21.17
C GLN A 55 9.84 1.78 -19.95
N ARG A 56 10.85 2.16 -19.17
CA ARG A 56 11.15 1.48 -17.91
C ARG A 56 9.99 1.56 -16.91
N ALA A 57 9.26 2.68 -16.85
CA ALA A 57 8.10 2.80 -15.99
C ALA A 57 6.94 1.90 -16.45
N LYS A 58 6.68 1.83 -17.76
CA LYS A 58 5.71 0.89 -18.33
C LYS A 58 6.08 -0.56 -18.03
N GLN A 59 7.33 -0.93 -18.28
CA GLN A 59 7.82 -2.27 -17.97
C GLN A 59 7.65 -2.59 -16.48
N LEU A 60 7.94 -1.63 -15.60
CA LEU A 60 7.72 -1.82 -14.16
C LEU A 60 6.24 -2.10 -13.85
N ILE A 61 5.29 -1.40 -14.48
CA ILE A 61 3.84 -1.63 -14.29
C ILE A 61 3.47 -3.04 -14.76
N ILE A 62 3.94 -3.45 -15.94
CA ILE A 62 3.70 -4.77 -16.54
C ILE A 62 4.32 -5.88 -15.68
N ASP A 63 5.53 -5.67 -15.16
CA ASP A 63 6.20 -6.63 -14.28
C ASP A 63 5.34 -6.88 -13.03
N TYR A 64 4.84 -5.81 -12.41
CA TYR A 64 3.97 -5.91 -11.23
C TYR A 64 2.65 -6.62 -11.49
N ASP A 65 2.00 -6.35 -12.62
CA ASP A 65 0.78 -7.04 -13.04
C ASP A 65 1.00 -8.55 -13.21
N ASN A 66 2.13 -8.91 -13.83
CA ASN A 66 2.54 -10.30 -14.00
C ASN A 66 3.05 -10.97 -12.71
N GLY A 67 2.91 -10.30 -11.56
CA GLY A 67 3.35 -10.79 -10.25
C GLY A 67 4.85 -10.69 -10.00
N TRP A 68 5.64 -10.14 -10.94
CA TRP A 68 7.06 -9.94 -10.75
C TRP A 68 7.31 -8.79 -9.79
N ARG A 69 7.70 -9.14 -8.56
CA ARG A 69 8.08 -8.19 -7.52
C ARG A 69 9.59 -8.20 -7.41
N PRO A 70 10.26 -7.04 -7.46
CA PRO A 70 11.67 -6.99 -7.09
C PRO A 70 11.80 -7.46 -5.64
N ALA A 71 12.58 -8.52 -5.42
CA ALA A 71 12.79 -9.14 -4.12
C ALA A 71 12.96 -8.11 -3.00
N ASN A 72 12.33 -8.35 -1.85
CA ASN A 72 12.58 -7.59 -0.62
C ASN A 72 12.27 -6.08 -0.72
N LYS A 73 11.36 -5.69 -1.62
CA LYS A 73 10.94 -4.28 -1.78
C LYS A 73 9.43 -4.15 -1.91
N ASP A 74 8.80 -3.70 -0.83
CA ASP A 74 7.38 -3.28 -0.81
C ASP A 74 7.07 -2.14 -1.79
N THR A 75 8.12 -1.41 -2.21
CA THR A 75 8.01 -0.35 -3.22
C THR A 75 9.16 -0.42 -4.21
N SER A 76 8.83 -0.39 -5.49
CA SER A 76 9.80 -0.13 -6.55
C SER A 76 9.43 1.15 -7.28
N GLY A 77 10.43 1.85 -7.79
CA GLY A 77 10.19 3.13 -8.42
C GLY A 77 11.29 3.54 -9.37
N CYS A 78 10.95 4.47 -10.22
CA CYS A 78 11.88 5.11 -11.15
C CYS A 78 11.76 6.64 -11.01
N THR A 79 12.75 7.32 -11.56
CA THR A 79 12.67 8.78 -11.72
C THR A 79 11.88 9.06 -12.99
N LEU A 80 10.83 9.88 -12.88
CA LEU A 80 10.04 10.37 -14.00
C LEU A 80 9.80 11.87 -13.79
N TYR A 81 10.36 12.70 -14.66
CA TYR A 81 10.05 14.14 -14.64
C TYR A 81 8.58 14.35 -15.04
N LEU A 82 8.07 15.54 -14.75
CA LEU A 82 6.66 15.85 -14.99
C LEU A 82 6.25 15.64 -16.45
N ASP A 83 7.09 16.04 -17.40
CA ASP A 83 6.84 15.84 -18.83
C ASP A 83 6.92 14.38 -19.27
N GLU A 84 7.66 13.54 -18.55
CA GLU A 84 7.76 12.09 -18.76
C GLU A 84 6.60 11.34 -18.11
N TYR A 85 6.18 11.75 -16.91
CA TYR A 85 4.98 11.23 -16.27
C TYR A 85 3.73 11.55 -17.09
N ARG A 86 3.62 12.78 -17.61
CA ARG A 86 2.57 13.14 -18.58
C ARG A 86 2.60 12.26 -19.83
N GLN A 87 3.79 11.94 -20.33
CA GLN A 87 3.93 11.02 -21.46
C GLN A 87 3.46 9.61 -21.07
N LEU A 88 3.85 9.09 -19.91
CA LEU A 88 3.36 7.81 -19.40
C LEU A 88 1.83 7.77 -19.31
N LEU A 89 1.20 8.84 -18.80
CA LEU A 89 -0.26 8.92 -18.70
C LEU A 89 -0.95 9.00 -20.08
N ARG A 90 -0.39 9.73 -21.04
CA ARG A 90 -0.90 9.76 -22.42
C ARG A 90 -0.76 8.41 -23.10
N ASP A 91 0.39 7.77 -22.93
CA ASP A 91 0.64 6.45 -23.46
C ASP A 91 -0.34 5.43 -22.86
N ALA A 92 -0.59 5.50 -21.55
CA ALA A 92 -1.61 4.68 -20.90
C ALA A 92 -3.02 4.98 -21.40
N LYS A 93 -3.39 6.24 -21.68
CA LYS A 93 -4.70 6.56 -22.25
C LYS A 93 -4.93 5.88 -23.62
N ASN A 94 -3.86 5.68 -24.38
CA ASN A 94 -3.89 5.04 -25.70
C ASN A 94 -3.70 3.52 -25.66
N ASP A 95 -3.40 2.94 -24.50
CA ASP A 95 -3.13 1.53 -24.27
C ASP A 95 -4.12 1.03 -23.21
N SER A 96 -5.18 0.35 -23.65
CA SER A 96 -6.29 -0.08 -22.78
C SER A 96 -5.82 -0.91 -21.59
N ASP A 97 -4.83 -1.77 -21.82
CA ASP A 97 -4.31 -2.69 -20.81
C ASP A 97 -3.52 -1.90 -19.77
N LEU A 98 -2.59 -1.05 -20.22
CA LEU A 98 -1.83 -0.19 -19.32
C LEU A 98 -2.73 0.79 -18.54
N ASN A 99 -3.81 1.28 -19.16
CA ASN A 99 -4.79 2.14 -18.51
C ASN A 99 -5.53 1.41 -17.39
N ALA A 100 -6.00 0.19 -17.66
CA ALA A 100 -6.71 -0.65 -16.69
C ALA A 100 -5.81 -0.91 -15.49
N LEU A 101 -4.55 -1.30 -15.74
CA LEU A 101 -3.58 -1.52 -14.67
C LEU A 101 -3.39 -0.27 -13.80
N LEU A 102 -3.20 0.90 -14.41
CA LEU A 102 -2.96 2.16 -13.69
C LEU A 102 -4.19 2.71 -12.94
N LYS A 103 -5.40 2.32 -13.35
CA LYS A 103 -6.65 2.77 -12.72
C LYS A 103 -7.09 1.84 -11.60
N ASP A 104 -7.02 0.53 -11.85
CA ASP A 104 -7.77 -0.45 -11.06
C ASP A 104 -6.83 -1.41 -10.30
N ASP A 105 -5.69 -1.79 -10.87
CA ASP A 105 -4.89 -2.91 -10.33
C ASP A 105 -3.66 -2.48 -9.52
N ILE A 106 -2.97 -1.40 -9.91
CA ILE A 106 -1.73 -0.97 -9.25
C ILE A 106 -1.87 0.31 -8.44
N ARG A 107 -1.36 0.27 -7.20
CA ARG A 107 -1.22 1.47 -6.36
C ARG A 107 0.10 2.13 -6.66
N TYR A 108 0.11 3.43 -6.93
CA TYR A 108 1.36 4.14 -7.15
C TYR A 108 1.36 5.58 -6.62
N ASP A 109 2.52 6.05 -6.18
CA ASP A 109 2.73 7.40 -5.74
C ASP A 109 3.56 8.16 -6.77
N TYR A 110 3.15 9.37 -7.13
CA TYR A 110 3.92 10.30 -7.93
C TYR A 110 4.24 11.58 -7.14
N THR A 111 5.46 12.08 -7.22
CA THR A 111 5.88 13.32 -6.55
C THR A 111 6.76 14.15 -7.47
N VAL A 112 6.20 15.25 -7.97
CA VAL A 112 6.80 16.17 -8.95
C VAL A 112 8.11 16.74 -8.41
N ASN A 113 8.14 17.19 -7.16
CA ASN A 113 9.27 17.93 -6.58
C ASN A 113 10.13 17.08 -5.64
N ASN A 114 10.52 15.87 -6.05
CA ASN A 114 11.36 14.99 -5.23
C ASN A 114 12.88 15.28 -5.38
N ARG A 115 13.28 16.57 -5.33
CA ARG A 115 14.70 16.93 -5.16
C ARG A 115 15.09 16.55 -3.73
N GLY A 116 15.69 15.38 -3.55
CA GLY A 116 16.15 14.93 -2.23
C GLY A 116 17.25 15.82 -1.66
N ARG A 117 17.62 15.59 -0.39
CA ARG A 117 18.79 16.25 0.23
C ARG A 117 20.01 16.06 -0.68
N GLY A 118 20.68 17.17 -1.04
CA GLY A 118 21.84 17.17 -1.91
C GLY A 118 21.54 17.04 -3.41
N ASN A 119 20.36 17.49 -3.87
CA ASN A 119 19.94 17.43 -5.28
C ASN A 119 19.90 16.03 -5.90
N LYS A 120 20.03 14.97 -5.09
CA LYS A 120 19.83 13.59 -5.53
C LYS A 120 18.35 13.41 -5.80
N ARG A 121 18.01 13.25 -7.08
CA ARG A 121 16.64 13.02 -7.56
C ARG A 121 16.18 11.67 -7.03
N ALA A 122 15.25 11.67 -6.08
CA ALA A 122 14.69 10.44 -5.53
C ALA A 122 13.55 9.96 -6.43
N ASN A 123 13.27 8.65 -6.42
CA ASN A 123 12.21 8.00 -7.21
C ASN A 123 10.90 8.80 -7.12
N GLN A 124 10.57 9.53 -8.21
CA GLN A 124 9.40 10.39 -8.31
C GLN A 124 8.15 9.55 -8.54
N PHE A 125 8.28 8.43 -9.26
CA PHE A 125 7.21 7.46 -9.50
C PHE A 125 7.52 6.18 -8.73
N LYS A 126 6.60 5.75 -7.86
CA LYS A 126 6.75 4.56 -7.01
C LYS A 126 5.51 3.70 -7.09
N ILE A 127 5.64 2.46 -7.52
CA ILE A 127 4.58 1.46 -7.41
C ILE A 127 4.67 0.82 -6.02
N ARG A 128 3.52 0.63 -5.39
CA ARG A 128 3.37 0.02 -4.08
C ARG A 128 2.47 -1.18 -4.24
N MET A 129 2.94 -2.35 -3.80
CA MET A 129 2.07 -3.52 -3.75
C MET A 129 1.54 -3.69 -2.35
N PRO A 130 0.21 -3.78 -2.18
CA PRO A 130 -0.37 -4.23 -0.93
C PRO A 130 0.22 -5.59 -0.56
N THR A 131 0.68 -5.71 0.68
CA THR A 131 0.90 -7.01 1.32
C THR A 131 -0.43 -7.50 1.89
N LYS A 132 -0.52 -8.77 2.26
CA LYS A 132 -1.67 -9.33 2.99
C LYS A 132 -1.98 -8.52 4.24
N ILE A 133 -0.97 -7.96 4.89
CA ILE A 133 -1.12 -7.08 6.05
C ILE A 133 -1.90 -5.80 5.68
N HIS A 134 -1.60 -5.17 4.55
CA HIS A 134 -2.35 -4.00 4.09
C HIS A 134 -3.80 -4.37 3.77
N GLU A 135 -4.01 -5.47 3.05
CA GLU A 135 -5.34 -5.94 2.64
C GLU A 135 -6.22 -6.24 3.86
N TRP A 136 -5.74 -7.04 4.80
CA TRP A 136 -6.51 -7.46 5.97
C TRP A 136 -6.84 -6.34 6.94
N LEU A 137 -5.89 -5.45 7.22
CA LEU A 137 -6.12 -4.34 8.15
C LEU A 137 -7.05 -3.28 7.54
N SER A 138 -6.84 -2.95 6.27
CA SER A 138 -7.74 -2.03 5.56
C SER A 138 -9.14 -2.62 5.46
N HIS A 139 -9.26 -3.93 5.20
CA HIS A 139 -10.55 -4.63 5.16
C HIS A 139 -11.27 -4.62 6.52
N GLU A 140 -10.56 -4.78 7.64
CA GLU A 140 -11.19 -4.73 8.96
C GLU A 140 -11.72 -3.33 9.28
N ILE A 141 -10.94 -2.29 8.97
CA ILE A 141 -11.38 -0.90 9.13
C ILE A 141 -12.58 -0.61 8.22
N ASP A 142 -12.50 -1.01 6.94
CA ASP A 142 -13.60 -0.89 5.96
C ASP A 142 -14.89 -1.58 6.44
N ARG A 143 -14.76 -2.79 7.01
CA ARG A 143 -15.88 -3.54 7.57
C ARG A 143 -16.57 -2.79 8.70
N SER A 144 -15.80 -2.23 9.64
CA SER A 144 -16.37 -1.47 10.77
C SER A 144 -17.06 -0.18 10.30
N ILE A 145 -16.49 0.51 9.31
CA ILE A 145 -17.11 1.70 8.71
C ILE A 145 -18.42 1.33 8.02
N LYS A 146 -18.42 0.32 7.13
CA LYS A 146 -19.64 -0.14 6.45
C LYS A 146 -20.74 -0.58 7.41
N LYS A 147 -20.35 -1.25 8.50
CA LYS A 147 -21.30 -1.62 9.56
C LYS A 147 -21.95 -0.38 10.16
N LEU A 148 -21.17 0.63 10.56
CA LEU A 148 -21.72 1.90 11.06
C LEU A 148 -22.69 2.51 10.04
N LEU A 149 -22.26 2.67 8.77
CA LEU A 149 -23.10 3.31 7.74
C LEU A 149 -24.42 2.57 7.56
N CYS A 150 -24.38 1.23 7.53
CA CYS A 150 -25.58 0.39 7.46
C CYS A 150 -26.47 0.55 8.71
N ASP A 151 -25.88 0.59 9.91
CA ASP A 151 -26.63 0.81 11.15
C ASP A 151 -27.29 2.21 11.15
N ILE A 152 -26.64 3.24 10.58
CA ILE A 152 -27.22 4.59 10.44
C ILE A 152 -28.40 4.56 9.48
N GLU A 153 -28.22 3.99 8.28
CA GLU A 153 -29.26 3.94 7.24
C GLU A 153 -30.51 3.21 7.73
N ASN A 154 -30.33 2.14 8.50
CA ASN A 154 -31.43 1.37 9.08
C ASN A 154 -32.04 1.99 10.35
N GLY A 155 -31.48 3.10 10.85
CA GLY A 155 -31.92 3.72 12.09
C GLY A 155 -31.68 2.84 13.33
N THR A 156 -30.66 1.99 13.31
CA THR A 156 -30.25 1.11 14.40
C THR A 156 -28.95 1.55 15.08
N ALA A 157 -28.29 2.59 14.56
CA ALA A 157 -27.08 3.15 15.15
C ALA A 157 -27.40 3.83 16.50
N CYS A 158 -26.77 3.35 17.57
CA CYS A 158 -26.92 3.92 18.90
C CYS A 158 -26.26 5.31 18.98
N CYS A 159 -27.02 6.32 19.39
CA CYS A 159 -26.48 7.64 19.69
C CYS A 159 -25.76 7.61 21.04
N SER A 160 -24.47 7.96 21.05
CA SER A 160 -23.69 8.03 22.30
C SER A 160 -23.76 9.40 22.98
N ALA A 161 -24.45 10.37 22.38
CA ALA A 161 -24.63 11.70 22.96
C ALA A 161 -25.64 11.64 24.12
N SER A 162 -25.27 12.23 25.26
CA SER A 162 -26.14 12.36 26.44
C SER A 162 -27.47 13.05 26.14
N ASP A 163 -27.50 13.87 25.10
CA ASP A 163 -28.62 14.74 24.75
C ASP A 163 -29.52 14.13 23.68
N CYS A 164 -29.23 12.92 23.20
CA CYS A 164 -30.11 12.22 22.28
C CYS A 164 -31.23 11.54 23.07
N SER A 165 -32.44 12.11 23.02
CA SER A 165 -33.62 11.56 23.69
C SER A 165 -34.08 10.21 23.12
N VAL A 166 -33.61 9.86 21.92
CA VAL A 166 -33.91 8.60 21.25
C VAL A 166 -32.69 7.68 21.28
N PRO A 167 -32.88 6.38 21.56
CA PRO A 167 -31.77 5.42 21.64
C PRO A 167 -31.08 5.21 20.29
N TYR A 168 -31.75 5.53 19.18
CA TYR A 168 -31.26 5.33 17.82
C TYR A 168 -31.34 6.61 16.99
N CYS A 169 -30.38 6.77 16.08
CA CYS A 169 -30.34 7.93 15.21
C CYS A 169 -31.45 7.86 14.15
N THR A 170 -32.48 8.69 14.30
CA THR A 170 -33.52 8.89 13.29
C THR A 170 -33.32 10.17 12.46
N ASP A 171 -32.24 10.92 12.72
CA ASP A 171 -31.95 12.17 12.03
C ASP A 171 -31.74 11.97 10.53
N GLU A 172 -32.57 12.63 9.73
CA GLU A 172 -32.59 12.49 8.27
C GLU A 172 -31.34 13.07 7.61
N ILE A 173 -30.72 14.09 8.21
CA ILE A 173 -29.43 14.64 7.74
C ILE A 173 -28.34 13.57 7.88
N THR A 174 -28.24 12.95 9.05
CA THR A 174 -27.26 11.90 9.34
C THR A 174 -27.44 10.67 8.43
N LYS A 175 -28.68 10.24 8.17
CA LYS A 175 -28.97 9.17 7.20
C LYS A 175 -28.59 9.55 5.77
N THR A 176 -28.93 10.76 5.36
CA THR A 176 -28.58 11.30 4.04
C THR A 176 -27.06 11.34 3.88
N ILE A 177 -26.34 11.72 4.93
CA ILE A 177 -24.89 11.71 4.91
C ILE A 177 -24.36 10.29 4.71
N ALA A 178 -24.80 9.34 5.55
CA ALA A 178 -24.32 7.96 5.49
C ALA A 178 -24.56 7.32 4.11
N LYS A 179 -25.75 7.52 3.53
CA LYS A 179 -26.14 7.01 2.22
C LYS A 179 -25.26 7.53 1.07
N ASN A 180 -24.72 8.74 1.20
CA ASN A 180 -23.89 9.37 0.18
C ASN A 180 -22.38 9.16 0.42
N LEU A 181 -22.00 8.49 1.50
CA LEU A 181 -20.62 8.07 1.74
C LEU A 181 -20.33 6.76 1.03
N VAL A 182 -19.48 6.82 0.02
CA VAL A 182 -19.13 5.66 -0.79
C VAL A 182 -17.65 5.32 -0.57
N PRO A 183 -17.31 4.03 -0.33
CA PRO A 183 -15.93 3.62 -0.36
C PRO A 183 -15.38 3.85 -1.77
N GLU A 184 -14.35 4.69 -1.90
CA GLU A 184 -13.71 4.92 -3.20
C GLU A 184 -12.52 3.99 -3.43
N GLY A 185 -12.35 2.98 -2.56
CA GLY A 185 -11.22 2.06 -2.59
C GLY A 185 -9.90 2.81 -2.49
N THR A 186 -9.09 2.72 -3.54
CA THR A 186 -7.77 3.36 -3.68
C THR A 186 -7.84 4.75 -4.30
N ALA A 187 -8.94 5.49 -4.12
CA ALA A 187 -9.10 6.77 -4.81
C ALA A 187 -7.89 7.68 -4.65
N THR A 188 -7.47 8.17 -5.81
CA THR A 188 -6.30 9.00 -5.90
C THR A 188 -6.54 10.34 -5.23
N VAL A 189 -5.67 10.71 -4.30
CA VAL A 189 -5.57 12.09 -3.85
C VAL A 189 -4.56 12.83 -4.73
N ARG A 190 -4.99 13.94 -5.32
CA ARG A 190 -4.18 14.83 -6.15
C ARG A 190 -3.99 16.16 -5.42
N SER A 191 -2.84 16.80 -5.59
CA SER A 191 -2.68 18.16 -5.06
C SER A 191 -3.55 19.16 -5.83
N SER A 192 -4.26 20.02 -5.11
CA SER A 192 -5.19 21.02 -5.66
C SER A 192 -4.56 22.06 -6.58
N VAL A 193 -3.25 22.28 -6.50
CA VAL A 193 -2.57 23.43 -7.13
C VAL A 193 -2.45 23.29 -8.65
N ARG A 194 -2.38 22.06 -9.19
CA ARG A 194 -2.32 21.80 -10.66
C ARG A 194 -2.97 20.45 -11.00
N LYS A 195 -3.60 20.34 -12.17
CA LYS A 195 -4.21 19.07 -12.66
C LYS A 195 -3.22 17.90 -12.70
N GLU A 196 -1.93 18.18 -12.91
CA GLU A 196 -0.85 17.19 -13.08
C GLU A 196 0.18 17.32 -11.94
N SER A 197 -0.33 17.33 -10.71
CA SER A 197 0.45 17.53 -9.50
C SER A 197 0.84 16.19 -8.84
N ASP A 198 1.48 16.27 -7.67
CA ASP A 198 1.75 15.12 -6.81
C ASP A 198 0.50 14.24 -6.65
N ARG A 199 0.70 12.92 -6.74
CA ARG A 199 -0.35 11.89 -6.68
C ARG A 199 -0.02 10.90 -5.58
N LYS A 200 -1.00 10.54 -4.75
CA LYS A 200 -0.87 9.43 -3.79
C LYS A 200 -2.12 8.56 -3.86
N HIS A 201 -1.93 7.24 -3.88
CA HIS A 201 -3.03 6.29 -3.68
C HIS A 201 -3.03 5.88 -2.22
N PRO A 202 -4.11 6.06 -1.46
CA PRO A 202 -4.25 5.51 -0.11
C PRO A 202 -4.55 4.00 -0.14
N ASP A 203 -4.53 3.35 1.03
CA ASP A 203 -4.89 1.94 1.14
C ASP A 203 -6.40 1.71 1.21
N LEU A 204 -7.13 2.68 1.78
CA LEU A 204 -8.57 2.78 1.81
C LEU A 204 -8.98 4.26 1.84
N SER A 205 -10.11 4.60 1.22
CA SER A 205 -10.64 5.96 1.21
C SER A 205 -12.16 5.98 1.09
N TYR A 206 -12.76 7.04 1.62
CA TYR A 206 -14.20 7.30 1.55
C TYR A 206 -14.44 8.72 1.07
N GLY A 207 -15.31 8.86 0.08
CA GLY A 207 -15.74 10.12 -0.50
C GLY A 207 -17.23 10.34 -0.28
N TYR A 208 -17.60 11.62 -0.17
CA TYR A 208 -18.99 12.04 -0.11
C TYR A 208 -19.46 12.49 -1.49
N TYR A 209 -20.46 11.81 -2.05
CA TYR A 209 -21.00 12.12 -3.37
C TYR A 209 -22.28 12.94 -3.24
N GLU A 210 -22.26 14.19 -3.68
CA GLU A 210 -23.47 15.01 -3.80
C GLU A 210 -24.26 14.59 -5.05
N HIS A 211 -24.80 13.37 -5.07
CA HIS A 211 -25.42 12.90 -6.31
C HIS A 211 -26.78 13.58 -6.60
N ASN A 212 -27.40 14.32 -5.67
CA ASN A 212 -28.76 14.85 -5.87
C ASN A 212 -29.18 16.07 -5.03
N MET A 213 -28.26 16.88 -4.47
CA MET A 213 -28.67 18.09 -3.73
C MET A 213 -29.04 19.30 -4.62
N LYS A 214 -29.39 19.09 -5.89
CA LYS A 214 -30.32 20.00 -6.60
C LYS A 214 -31.75 19.79 -6.05
N LEU A 215 -31.94 19.97 -4.74
CA LEU A 215 -33.26 20.21 -4.15
C LEU A 215 -33.62 21.67 -4.46
N GLY A 216 -34.19 21.91 -5.62
CA GLY A 216 -34.66 23.23 -6.05
C GLY A 216 -34.66 23.39 -7.56
N GLU A 217 -35.81 23.08 -8.16
CA GLU A 217 -36.37 23.70 -9.37
C GLU A 217 -35.37 24.18 -10.43
N TRP A 218 -35.11 23.33 -11.42
CA TRP A 218 -34.72 23.82 -12.73
C TRP A 218 -36.01 24.03 -13.51
N ASN A 219 -36.45 25.28 -13.55
CA ASN A 219 -37.47 25.75 -14.47
C ASN A 219 -37.05 25.43 -15.91
N ASP A 220 -38.03 25.06 -16.72
CA ASP A 220 -37.94 24.63 -18.12
C ASP A 220 -37.58 25.78 -19.09
N GLY A 221 -36.52 26.53 -18.79
CA GLY A 221 -36.06 27.67 -19.57
C GLY A 221 -35.26 27.23 -20.80
N GLU A 222 -35.89 27.40 -21.96
CA GLU A 222 -35.43 27.22 -23.34
C GLU A 222 -33.91 27.29 -23.58
N ALA A 223 -33.39 26.25 -24.24
CA ALA A 223 -32.04 26.16 -24.75
C ALA A 223 -31.82 27.23 -25.85
N SER A 224 -30.79 28.06 -25.68
CA SER A 224 -30.25 28.87 -26.77
C SER A 224 -29.00 28.18 -27.32
N ASP A 225 -29.04 27.94 -28.63
CA ASP A 225 -27.94 27.37 -29.42
C ASP A 225 -26.84 28.42 -29.61
N HIS A 226 -25.70 28.28 -28.93
CA HIS A 226 -24.46 28.96 -29.34
C HIS A 226 -23.20 28.10 -29.14
N GLU A 227 -22.71 27.62 -30.28
CA GLU A 227 -21.32 27.58 -30.76
C GLU A 227 -20.18 26.91 -29.97
N LEU A 228 -19.85 25.73 -30.51
CA LEU A 228 -18.55 25.08 -30.73
C LEU A 228 -17.30 25.99 -30.79
N SER A 229 -16.32 25.76 -29.90
CA SER A 229 -14.93 25.37 -30.23
C SER A 229 -13.94 25.69 -29.09
N ASN A 230 -13.56 24.66 -28.31
CA ASN A 230 -12.28 24.55 -27.61
C ASN A 230 -12.17 23.14 -26.96
N GLU A 231 -11.62 22.17 -27.71
CA GLU A 231 -11.58 20.74 -27.34
C GLU A 231 -10.54 20.35 -26.26
N GLU A 232 -9.88 21.30 -25.57
CA GLU A 232 -8.90 20.98 -24.51
C GLU A 232 -9.43 21.04 -23.06
N SER A 233 -10.75 21.23 -22.84
CA SER A 233 -11.35 21.33 -21.50
C SER A 233 -12.20 20.15 -21.02
N ASN A 234 -12.51 19.14 -21.82
CA ASN A 234 -13.58 18.16 -21.50
C ASN A 234 -13.34 17.19 -20.32
N GLU A 235 -12.20 17.23 -19.61
CA GLU A 235 -12.08 16.55 -18.30
C GLU A 235 -12.71 17.34 -17.13
N SER A 236 -13.06 18.63 -17.32
CA SER A 236 -13.83 19.35 -16.28
C SER A 236 -15.30 18.98 -16.25
N GLU A 237 -15.89 18.55 -17.37
CA GLU A 237 -17.33 18.23 -17.46
C GLU A 237 -17.65 16.79 -17.04
N LEU A 238 -16.68 15.86 -17.11
CA LEU A 238 -16.86 14.50 -16.57
C LEU A 238 -16.72 14.41 -15.03
N ASN A 239 -16.42 15.51 -14.36
CA ASN A 239 -16.38 15.61 -12.89
C ASN A 239 -17.63 16.31 -12.33
N ASN A 240 -18.81 16.12 -12.95
CA ASN A 240 -20.10 16.68 -12.54
C ASN A 240 -20.61 16.13 -11.19
N GLY A 241 -19.86 16.35 -10.10
CA GLY A 241 -20.29 16.07 -8.72
C GLY A 241 -19.36 15.17 -7.89
N LYS A 242 -18.30 14.59 -8.47
CA LYS A 242 -17.34 13.81 -7.67
C LYS A 242 -16.46 14.74 -6.83
N PRO A 243 -16.35 14.55 -5.50
CA PRO A 243 -15.43 15.34 -4.69
C PRO A 243 -14.00 15.21 -5.22
N LYS A 244 -13.28 16.33 -5.26
CA LYS A 244 -11.89 16.38 -5.75
C LYS A 244 -10.93 15.55 -4.91
N SER A 245 -11.32 15.20 -3.68
CA SER A 245 -10.54 14.38 -2.75
C SER A 245 -11.48 13.66 -1.80
N PRO A 246 -11.16 12.41 -1.40
CA PRO A 246 -11.92 11.68 -0.38
C PRO A 246 -11.82 12.40 0.96
N GLY A 247 -12.91 12.41 1.73
CA GLY A 247 -12.96 13.05 3.05
C GLY A 247 -12.22 12.25 4.12
N LEU A 248 -12.22 10.92 4.02
CA LEU A 248 -11.43 10.03 4.87
C LEU A 248 -10.40 9.25 4.04
N VAL A 249 -9.17 9.15 4.56
CA VAL A 249 -8.12 8.30 4.03
C VAL A 249 -7.56 7.39 5.13
N VAL A 250 -7.27 6.14 4.80
CA VAL A 250 -6.54 5.20 5.66
C VAL A 250 -5.28 4.72 4.94
N GLU A 251 -4.16 4.73 5.66
CA GLU A 251 -2.85 4.32 5.18
C GLU A 251 -2.21 3.34 6.19
N VAL A 252 -1.75 2.20 5.70
CA VAL A 252 -1.07 1.17 6.49
C VAL A 252 0.43 1.23 6.21
N GLY A 253 1.22 1.57 7.22
CA GLY A 253 2.68 1.60 7.17
C GLY A 253 3.29 0.32 7.71
N TRP A 254 3.45 -0.70 6.86
CA TRP A 254 4.13 -1.96 7.23
C TRP A 254 5.64 -1.77 7.39
N SER A 255 6.39 -1.65 6.29
CA SER A 255 7.84 -1.36 6.30
C SER A 255 8.19 0.14 6.29
N GLN A 256 7.17 1.00 6.26
CA GLN A 256 7.35 2.45 6.20
C GLN A 256 7.70 2.99 7.58
N SER A 257 8.88 3.62 7.74
CA SER A 257 9.23 4.32 8.98
C SER A 257 8.16 5.33 9.38
N ARG A 258 7.87 5.46 10.68
CA ARG A 258 6.91 6.44 11.24
C ARG A 258 6.97 7.84 10.63
N SER A 259 8.16 8.42 10.47
CA SER A 259 8.31 9.77 9.89
C SER A 259 7.85 9.85 8.42
N LYS A 260 8.00 8.79 7.64
CA LYS A 260 7.50 8.73 6.25
C LYS A 260 5.98 8.60 6.22
N LEU A 261 5.42 7.76 7.10
CA LEU A 261 3.97 7.62 7.24
C LEU A 261 3.34 8.94 7.65
N GLN A 262 3.86 9.59 8.70
CA GLN A 262 3.41 10.91 9.15
C GLN A 262 3.40 11.94 8.02
N LYS A 263 4.53 12.11 7.31
CA LYS A 263 4.62 13.04 6.18
C LYS A 263 3.61 12.74 5.08
N LYS A 264 3.30 11.45 4.87
CA LYS A 264 2.29 11.03 3.90
C LYS A 264 0.88 11.40 4.38
N CYS A 265 0.58 11.20 5.66
CA CYS A 265 -0.69 11.62 6.26
C CYS A 265 -0.90 13.14 6.23
N GLU A 266 0.13 13.91 6.59
CA GLU A 266 0.13 15.37 6.48
C GLU A 266 -0.09 15.81 5.03
N TRP A 267 0.60 15.17 4.09
CA TRP A 267 0.48 15.47 2.66
C TRP A 267 -0.97 15.32 2.17
N TYR A 268 -1.72 14.29 2.59
CA TYR A 268 -3.12 14.10 2.15
C TYR A 268 -4.01 15.29 2.52
N ILE A 269 -3.93 15.76 3.78
CA ILE A 269 -4.71 16.89 4.28
C ILE A 269 -4.26 18.20 3.63
N GLU A 270 -2.96 18.49 3.67
CA GLU A 270 -2.43 19.77 3.20
C GLU A 270 -2.58 19.94 1.68
N LYS A 271 -2.38 18.86 0.90
CA LYS A 271 -2.42 18.96 -0.56
C LYS A 271 -3.82 18.88 -1.14
N SER A 272 -4.77 18.28 -0.42
CA SER A 272 -6.20 18.39 -0.74
C SER A 272 -6.81 19.72 -0.25
N ASN A 273 -6.03 20.55 0.45
CA ASN A 273 -6.50 21.77 1.11
C ASN A 273 -7.71 21.52 2.03
N GLY A 274 -7.65 20.44 2.81
CA GLY A 274 -8.72 20.05 3.74
C GLY A 274 -9.89 19.32 3.08
N GLY A 275 -9.82 19.05 1.77
CA GLY A 275 -10.76 18.15 1.10
C GLY A 275 -10.74 16.75 1.72
N THR A 276 -9.55 16.26 2.05
CA THR A 276 -9.37 15.16 3.01
C THR A 276 -9.39 15.73 4.41
N ARG A 277 -10.46 15.42 5.15
CA ARG A 277 -10.70 15.88 6.52
C ARG A 277 -9.92 15.06 7.52
N THR A 278 -9.94 13.74 7.38
CA THR A 278 -9.33 12.84 8.35
C THR A 278 -8.42 11.82 7.66
N VAL A 279 -7.27 11.57 8.27
CA VAL A 279 -6.34 10.52 7.83
C VAL A 279 -6.04 9.60 9.01
N VAL A 280 -6.21 8.30 8.80
CA VAL A 280 -5.83 7.26 9.75
C VAL A 280 -4.54 6.61 9.26
N GLY A 281 -3.48 6.67 10.06
CA GLY A 281 -2.23 5.96 9.78
C GLY A 281 -2.05 4.79 10.74
N VAL A 282 -1.95 3.58 10.21
CA VAL A 282 -1.63 2.36 10.99
C VAL A 282 -0.13 2.10 10.89
N ASP A 283 0.60 2.34 11.98
CA ASP A 283 2.05 2.19 12.05
C ASP A 283 2.43 0.84 12.64
N LEU A 284 3.11 0.04 11.83
CA LEU A 284 3.59 -1.28 12.17
C LEU A 284 5.11 -1.37 12.01
N SER A 285 5.81 -0.24 11.85
CA SER A 285 7.22 -0.22 11.52
C SER A 285 8.10 -0.90 12.59
N GLU A 286 7.77 -0.71 13.87
CA GLU A 286 8.44 -1.40 14.97
C GLU A 286 8.22 -2.92 14.92
N ILE A 287 7.02 -3.37 14.55
CA ILE A 287 6.71 -4.80 14.40
C ILE A 287 7.40 -5.38 13.17
N TYR A 288 7.48 -4.63 12.07
CA TYR A 288 8.20 -5.04 10.87
C TYR A 288 9.69 -5.28 11.13
N GLU A 289 10.33 -4.50 12.01
CA GLU A 289 11.70 -4.77 12.42
C GLU A 289 11.88 -6.09 13.20
N CYS A 290 10.78 -6.66 13.69
CA CYS A 290 10.72 -7.97 14.34
C CYS A 290 10.36 -9.10 13.37
N TYR A 291 9.99 -8.75 12.12
CA TYR A 291 9.55 -9.70 11.12
C TYR A 291 10.71 -10.66 10.77
N PRO A 292 10.44 -11.98 10.74
CA PRO A 292 11.47 -12.97 10.49
C PRO A 292 11.98 -12.80 9.06
N LYS A 293 13.30 -12.59 8.94
CA LYS A 293 13.97 -12.70 7.65
C LYS A 293 14.22 -14.19 7.41
N PRO A 294 13.75 -14.78 6.30
CA PRO A 294 14.07 -16.15 5.96
C PRO A 294 15.60 -16.28 5.88
N LYS A 295 16.12 -17.33 6.52
CA LYS A 295 17.57 -17.61 6.56
C LYS A 295 17.93 -19.03 6.16
N THR A 296 16.94 -19.91 6.01
CA THR A 296 17.16 -21.34 5.75
C THR A 296 16.04 -21.92 4.92
N ARG A 297 16.38 -22.63 3.86
CA ARG A 297 15.51 -23.58 3.17
C ARG A 297 15.03 -24.59 4.20
N LEU A 298 13.78 -24.48 4.63
CA LEU A 298 13.20 -25.46 5.55
C LEU A 298 12.41 -26.46 4.73
N GLU A 299 12.74 -27.74 4.86
CA GLU A 299 12.05 -28.85 4.19
C GLU A 299 10.56 -28.90 4.59
N ASP A 300 10.23 -28.49 5.83
CA ASP A 300 8.86 -28.43 6.35
C ASP A 300 8.29 -27.00 6.38
N ARG A 301 7.62 -26.56 5.31
CA ARG A 301 6.99 -25.23 5.20
C ARG A 301 6.10 -24.85 6.38
N LYS A 302 5.26 -25.79 6.85
CA LYS A 302 4.32 -25.54 7.97
C LYS A 302 5.05 -25.29 9.30
N LYS A 303 6.05 -26.11 9.62
CA LYS A 303 6.87 -25.94 10.84
C LYS A 303 7.67 -24.65 10.77
N ALA A 304 8.12 -24.27 9.57
CA ALA A 304 8.83 -23.03 9.32
C ALA A 304 7.96 -21.80 9.62
N MET A 305 6.72 -21.79 9.12
CA MET A 305 5.76 -20.71 9.36
C MET A 305 5.45 -20.55 10.86
N GLU A 306 5.17 -21.66 11.56
CA GLU A 306 4.89 -21.59 13.01
C GLU A 306 6.11 -21.08 13.80
N LYS A 307 7.31 -21.56 13.45
CA LYS A 307 8.57 -21.08 14.03
C LYS A 307 8.78 -19.58 13.75
N ASP A 308 8.49 -19.11 12.55
CA ASP A 308 8.62 -17.71 12.15
C ASP A 308 7.67 -16.82 12.94
N VAL A 309 6.39 -17.20 13.06
CA VAL A 309 5.41 -16.46 13.87
C VAL A 309 5.84 -16.42 15.33
N ARG A 310 6.28 -17.55 15.91
CA ARG A 310 6.80 -17.60 17.29
C ARG A 310 8.05 -16.71 17.45
N THR A 311 8.96 -16.73 16.47
CA THR A 311 10.16 -15.90 16.46
C THR A 311 9.81 -14.42 16.41
N MET A 312 8.84 -14.04 15.57
CA MET A 312 8.34 -12.67 15.50
C MET A 312 7.79 -12.22 16.85
N VAL A 313 6.94 -13.02 17.50
CA VAL A 313 6.36 -12.69 18.81
C VAL A 313 7.44 -12.49 19.87
N LEU A 314 8.43 -13.38 19.93
CA LEU A 314 9.56 -13.24 20.86
C LEU A 314 10.39 -11.99 20.56
N ALA A 315 10.62 -11.68 19.29
CA ALA A 315 11.32 -10.48 18.86
C ALA A 315 10.54 -9.19 19.19
N THR A 316 9.22 -9.18 18.97
CA THR A 316 8.32 -8.07 19.35
C THR A 316 8.44 -7.80 20.84
N LYS A 317 8.35 -8.84 21.68
CA LYS A 317 8.50 -8.73 23.14
C LYS A 317 9.87 -8.19 23.53
N LYS A 318 10.93 -8.73 22.95
CA LYS A 318 12.30 -8.30 23.23
C LYS A 318 12.55 -6.84 22.85
N LYS A 319 12.01 -6.39 21.71
CA LYS A 319 12.18 -5.03 21.19
C LYS A 319 11.14 -4.04 21.73
N LYS A 320 10.13 -4.52 22.48
CA LYS A 320 8.97 -3.75 22.91
C LYS A 320 8.24 -3.08 21.74
N ALA A 321 8.14 -3.80 20.62
CA ALA A 321 7.54 -3.27 19.40
C ALA A 321 6.02 -3.18 19.55
N LEU A 322 5.47 -2.03 19.19
CA LEU A 322 4.05 -1.71 19.35
C LEU A 322 3.34 -1.59 17.99
N GLY A 323 2.05 -1.92 17.96
CA GLY A 323 1.16 -1.56 16.86
C GLY A 323 0.38 -0.31 17.21
N LYS A 324 0.54 0.76 16.41
CA LYS A 324 -0.03 2.08 16.71
C LYS A 324 -0.98 2.54 15.61
N ILE A 325 -2.00 3.28 16.01
CA ILE A 325 -2.88 4.04 15.13
C ILE A 325 -2.74 5.51 15.47
N TYR A 326 -2.62 6.33 14.44
CA TYR A 326 -2.59 7.78 14.54
C TYR A 326 -3.76 8.34 13.75
N VAL A 327 -4.44 9.34 14.31
CA VAL A 327 -5.55 10.04 13.64
C VAL A 327 -5.19 11.50 13.46
N TRP A 328 -4.99 11.90 12.21
CA TRP A 328 -4.80 13.29 11.83
C TRP A 328 -6.11 13.88 11.33
N ARG A 329 -6.41 15.10 11.75
CA ARG A 329 -7.57 15.87 11.30
C ARG A 329 -7.12 17.19 10.70
N ALA A 330 -7.85 17.64 9.69
CA ALA A 330 -7.62 18.92 9.05
C ALA A 330 -8.05 20.05 9.99
N ASN A 331 -7.10 20.93 10.32
CA ASN A 331 -7.36 22.21 10.92
C ASN A 331 -7.33 23.29 9.83
N MET A 332 -8.40 24.07 9.74
CA MET A 332 -8.56 25.10 8.70
C MET A 332 -8.15 26.45 9.27
N ASP A 333 -7.05 27.02 8.77
CA ASP A 333 -6.68 28.39 9.12
C ASP A 333 -7.67 29.36 8.49
N ILE A 334 -8.22 30.28 9.31
CA ILE A 334 -9.23 31.27 8.91
C ILE A 334 -8.72 32.15 7.74
N CYS A 335 -7.40 32.34 7.62
CA CYS A 335 -6.72 33.06 6.53
C CYS A 335 -5.33 32.44 6.33
N PRO A 336 -4.95 31.88 5.15
CA PRO A 336 -5.55 31.99 3.80
C PRO A 336 -6.32 30.73 3.35
N GLY A 337 -7.12 30.11 4.22
CA GLY A 337 -7.88 28.90 3.85
C GLY A 337 -6.98 27.69 3.57
N LYS A 338 -5.78 27.68 4.15
CA LYS A 338 -4.83 26.57 4.07
C LYS A 338 -5.17 25.55 5.15
N ALA A 339 -5.32 24.29 4.76
CA ALA A 339 -5.44 23.21 5.74
C ALA A 339 -4.06 22.81 6.30
N THR A 340 -4.00 22.61 7.61
CA THR A 340 -2.87 21.98 8.30
C THR A 340 -3.33 20.65 8.91
N ALA A 341 -2.43 19.66 8.93
CA ALA A 341 -2.71 18.39 9.56
C ALA A 341 -2.36 18.44 11.05
N VAL A 342 -3.33 18.15 11.92
CA VAL A 342 -3.14 18.08 13.36
C VAL A 342 -3.30 16.64 13.82
N LEU A 343 -2.30 16.10 14.49
CA LEU A 343 -2.40 14.78 15.14
C LEU A 343 -3.31 14.91 16.37
N THR A 344 -4.49 14.29 16.30
CA THR A 344 -5.54 14.43 17.33
C THR A 344 -5.65 13.23 18.25
N ASP A 345 -5.27 12.04 17.78
CA ASP A 345 -5.29 10.83 18.58
C ASP A 345 -4.12 9.92 18.26
N THR A 346 -3.65 9.18 19.26
CA THR A 346 -2.66 8.13 19.14
C THR A 346 -3.08 6.98 20.05
N LYS A 347 -3.39 5.85 19.45
CA LYS A 347 -3.78 4.63 20.15
C LYS A 347 -2.78 3.53 19.89
N ILE A 348 -2.49 2.74 20.92
CA ILE A 348 -1.83 1.46 20.77
C ILE A 348 -2.96 0.45 20.64
N PHE A 349 -2.92 -0.42 19.64
CA PHE A 349 -3.89 -1.52 19.48
C PHE A 349 -3.26 -2.88 19.74
N ARG A 350 -1.92 -2.94 19.75
CA ARG A 350 -1.13 -4.14 19.99
C ARG A 350 0.07 -3.79 20.87
N ASP A 351 0.15 -4.43 22.03
CA ASP A 351 1.20 -4.22 23.02
C ASP A 351 2.51 -4.93 22.65
N GLU A 352 3.53 -4.74 23.49
CA GLU A 352 4.84 -5.38 23.35
C GLU A 352 4.79 -6.92 23.45
N ASN A 353 3.77 -7.49 24.10
CA ASN A 353 3.57 -8.93 24.18
C ASN A 353 2.82 -9.49 22.97
N GLY A 354 2.47 -8.65 22.00
CA GLY A 354 1.68 -9.02 20.84
C GLY A 354 0.21 -9.31 21.16
N LYS A 355 -0.27 -8.85 22.32
CA LYS A 355 -1.67 -8.93 22.74
C LYS A 355 -2.40 -7.64 22.35
N PRO A 356 -3.72 -7.70 22.11
CA PRO A 356 -4.50 -6.48 21.98
C PRO A 356 -4.48 -5.71 23.31
N THR A 357 -4.45 -4.40 23.23
CA THR A 357 -4.73 -3.52 24.37
C THR A 357 -6.22 -3.49 24.67
N ASP A 358 -6.59 -3.10 25.89
CA ASP A 358 -8.00 -2.97 26.24
C ASP A 358 -8.66 -1.77 25.53
N GLY A 359 -9.90 -1.96 25.07
CA GLY A 359 -10.73 -0.91 24.48
C GLY A 359 -10.55 -0.71 22.97
N GLU A 360 -11.04 0.44 22.52
CA GLU A 360 -11.14 0.79 21.10
C GLU A 360 -9.78 1.23 20.54
N ALA A 361 -9.38 0.61 19.43
CA ALA A 361 -8.17 0.98 18.70
C ALA A 361 -8.37 2.25 17.86
N LEU A 362 -9.57 2.41 17.30
CA LEU A 362 -9.90 3.53 16.42
C LEU A 362 -11.36 3.92 16.63
N LYS A 363 -11.58 5.23 16.73
CA LYS A 363 -12.90 5.85 16.81
C LYS A 363 -13.01 6.94 15.76
N LEU A 364 -13.88 6.75 14.77
CA LEU A 364 -14.13 7.68 13.68
C LEU A 364 -15.56 8.18 13.72
N TYR A 365 -15.77 9.49 13.62
CA TYR A 365 -17.11 10.08 13.62
C TYR A 365 -17.60 10.34 12.20
N LEU A 366 -18.90 10.46 11.99
CA LEU A 366 -19.44 10.72 10.65
C LEU A 366 -18.88 12.02 10.01
N HIS A 367 -18.60 13.04 10.81
CA HIS A 367 -17.95 14.28 10.34
C HIS A 367 -16.48 14.09 9.93
N ASP A 368 -15.82 12.98 10.30
CA ASP A 368 -14.46 12.66 9.84
C ASP A 368 -14.42 12.31 8.34
N PHE A 369 -15.58 11.98 7.75
CA PHE A 369 -15.71 11.58 6.35
C PHE A 369 -16.04 12.74 5.41
N ILE A 370 -16.32 13.93 5.95
CA ILE A 370 -16.92 15.04 5.21
C ILE A 370 -16.03 16.27 5.37
N SER A 371 -15.75 16.95 4.25
CA SER A 371 -14.99 18.20 4.31
C SER A 371 -15.78 19.29 5.06
N GLU A 372 -15.08 20.21 5.71
CA GLU A 372 -15.68 21.34 6.44
C GLU A 372 -16.65 22.14 5.58
N ARG A 373 -16.35 22.29 4.28
CA ARG A 373 -17.22 22.98 3.34
C ARG A 373 -18.58 22.30 3.21
N ILE A 374 -18.58 20.99 3.00
CA ILE A 374 -19.81 20.21 2.84
C ILE A 374 -20.59 20.17 4.17
N LEU A 375 -19.89 20.08 5.31
CA LEU A 375 -20.54 20.16 6.62
C LEU A 375 -21.28 21.49 6.86
N LYS A 376 -20.77 22.61 6.34
CA LYS A 376 -21.47 23.91 6.40
C LYS A 376 -22.73 23.96 5.55
N GLU A 377 -22.75 23.21 4.45
CA GLU A 377 -23.87 23.17 3.51
C GLU A 377 -24.95 22.18 3.96
N VAL A 378 -24.56 21.00 4.45
CA VAL A 378 -25.46 19.90 4.84
C VAL A 378 -25.88 19.97 6.32
N GLY A 379 -25.10 20.63 7.16
CA GLY A 379 -25.28 20.67 8.62
C GLY A 379 -24.43 19.64 9.37
N LEU A 380 -24.39 19.78 10.70
CA LEU A 380 -23.64 18.88 11.57
C LEU A 380 -24.44 17.59 11.82
N PRO A 381 -23.88 16.39 11.52
CA PRO A 381 -24.53 15.14 11.85
C PRO A 381 -24.51 14.88 13.35
N HIS A 382 -25.37 13.96 13.80
CA HIS A 382 -25.26 13.40 15.14
C HIS A 382 -23.90 12.75 15.39
N ILE A 383 -23.47 12.77 16.66
CA ILE A 383 -22.19 12.18 17.09
C ILE A 383 -22.31 10.65 17.12
N LEU A 384 -22.08 10.04 15.96
CA LEU A 384 -22.03 8.60 15.76
C LEU A 384 -20.61 8.20 15.42
N ALA A 385 -20.14 7.12 16.04
CA ALA A 385 -18.76 6.69 15.91
C ALA A 385 -18.64 5.25 15.40
N ALA A 386 -17.78 5.04 14.41
CA ALA A 386 -17.31 3.73 13.99
C ALA A 386 -16.15 3.35 14.91
N ASN A 387 -16.37 2.30 15.70
CA ASN A 387 -15.37 1.79 16.63
C ASN A 387 -14.72 0.56 16.01
N VAL A 388 -13.39 0.55 15.97
CA VAL A 388 -12.60 -0.64 15.66
C VAL A 388 -11.96 -1.13 16.95
N ASP A 389 -12.29 -2.35 17.35
CA ASP A 389 -11.77 -2.94 18.57
C ASP A 389 -10.31 -3.39 18.40
N SER A 390 -9.49 -3.15 19.42
CA SER A 390 -8.08 -3.57 19.42
C SER A 390 -7.91 -5.07 19.23
N LYS A 391 -8.81 -5.87 19.80
CA LYS A 391 -8.84 -7.34 19.68
C LYS A 391 -9.09 -7.78 18.26
N ASP A 392 -10.04 -7.15 17.56
CA ASP A 392 -10.37 -7.51 16.18
C ASP A 392 -9.23 -7.14 15.24
N LEU A 393 -8.68 -5.94 15.36
CA LEU A 393 -7.56 -5.51 14.53
C LEU A 393 -6.30 -6.34 14.78
N CYS A 394 -6.00 -6.66 16.04
CA CYS A 394 -4.87 -7.50 16.42
C CYS A 394 -5.02 -8.94 15.91
N ARG A 395 -6.24 -9.51 15.99
CA ARG A 395 -6.55 -10.83 15.42
C ARG A 395 -6.34 -10.83 13.90
N ARG A 396 -6.83 -9.82 13.19
CA ARG A 396 -6.65 -9.69 11.73
C ARG A 396 -5.20 -9.52 11.34
N PHE A 397 -4.44 -8.73 12.09
CA PHE A 397 -3.00 -8.61 11.91
C PHE A 397 -2.29 -9.97 11.97
N ILE A 398 -2.61 -10.80 12.97
CA ILE A 398 -2.02 -12.13 13.12
C ILE A 398 -2.33 -13.02 11.91
N THR A 399 -3.61 -13.06 11.50
CA THR A 399 -4.02 -13.79 10.28
C THR A 399 -3.23 -13.33 9.07
N ALA A 400 -3.09 -12.01 8.90
CA ALA A 400 -2.38 -11.43 7.79
C ALA A 400 -0.88 -11.78 7.77
N VAL A 401 -0.23 -11.81 8.94
CA VAL A 401 1.17 -12.25 9.06
C VAL A 401 1.33 -13.72 8.67
N ILE A 402 0.43 -14.59 9.16
CA ILE A 402 0.44 -16.02 8.83
C ILE A 402 0.33 -16.23 7.31
N GLU A 403 -0.52 -15.45 6.65
CA GLU A 403 -0.68 -15.52 5.20
C GLU A 403 0.46 -14.86 4.42
N GLN A 404 1.10 -13.81 4.97
CA GLN A 404 2.19 -13.10 4.30
C GLN A 404 3.50 -13.91 4.27
N ILE A 405 3.85 -14.60 5.36
CA ILE A 405 5.14 -15.30 5.49
C ILE A 405 5.41 -16.28 4.33
N PRO A 406 4.45 -17.13 3.90
CA PRO A 406 4.65 -17.99 2.74
C PRO A 406 4.95 -17.23 1.44
N HIS A 407 4.31 -16.08 1.23
CA HIS A 407 4.55 -15.26 0.03
C HIS A 407 5.97 -14.70 0.03
N ASP A 408 6.41 -14.11 1.15
CA ASP A 408 7.76 -13.54 1.26
C ASP A 408 8.85 -14.61 1.08
N ARG A 409 8.62 -15.84 1.58
CA ARG A 409 9.52 -16.98 1.38
C ARG A 409 9.60 -17.42 -0.09
N LEU A 410 8.48 -17.47 -0.79
CA LEU A 410 8.47 -17.84 -2.22
C LEU A 410 9.23 -16.81 -3.06
N ASP A 411 9.01 -15.52 -2.79
CA ASP A 411 9.71 -14.42 -3.48
C ASP A 411 11.24 -14.52 -3.26
N GLU A 412 11.67 -14.87 -2.05
CA GLU A 412 13.09 -15.08 -1.75
C GLU A 412 13.67 -16.35 -2.41
N GLU A 413 12.94 -17.48 -2.37
CA GLU A 413 13.35 -18.74 -3.01
C GLU A 413 13.56 -18.55 -4.53
N GLU A 414 12.66 -17.81 -5.19
CA GLU A 414 12.73 -17.50 -6.62
C GLU A 414 13.96 -16.65 -6.95
N GLU A 415 14.30 -15.70 -6.08
CA GLU A 415 15.42 -14.78 -6.29
C GLU A 415 16.77 -15.43 -6.03
N GLU A 416 16.84 -16.33 -5.04
CA GLU A 416 17.98 -17.23 -4.88
C GLU A 416 18.15 -18.12 -6.11
N ALA A 417 17.07 -18.68 -6.66
CA ALA A 417 17.13 -19.49 -7.86
C ALA A 417 17.66 -18.70 -9.07
N LYS A 418 17.14 -17.48 -9.30
CA LYS A 418 17.65 -16.57 -10.34
C LYS A 418 19.12 -16.20 -10.14
N LYS A 419 19.55 -16.01 -8.90
CA LYS A 419 20.94 -15.70 -8.57
C LYS A 419 21.86 -16.88 -8.88
N MET A 420 21.48 -18.09 -8.46
CA MET A 420 22.23 -19.31 -8.77
C MET A 420 22.29 -19.60 -10.28
N GLU A 421 21.20 -19.36 -11.01
CA GLU A 421 21.18 -19.51 -12.47
C GLU A 421 22.13 -18.53 -13.15
N LYS A 422 22.12 -17.26 -12.75
CA LYS A 422 23.08 -16.26 -13.24
C LYS A 422 24.52 -16.64 -12.95
N GLU A 423 24.80 -17.20 -11.77
CA GLU A 423 26.14 -17.65 -11.40
C GLU A 423 26.58 -18.86 -12.22
N ARG A 424 25.69 -19.84 -12.45
CA ARG A 424 25.93 -20.97 -13.34
C ARG A 424 26.23 -20.53 -14.77
N ASN A 425 25.44 -19.61 -15.33
CA ASN A 425 25.66 -19.10 -16.68
C ASN A 425 27.00 -18.36 -16.78
N LYS A 426 27.37 -17.58 -15.75
CA LYS A 426 28.68 -16.91 -15.68
C LYS A 426 29.84 -17.90 -15.63
N GLN A 427 29.71 -19.02 -14.91
CA GLN A 427 30.72 -20.07 -14.87
C GLN A 427 30.87 -20.79 -16.22
N GLN A 428 29.77 -21.04 -16.94
CA GLN A 428 29.79 -21.63 -18.28
C GLN A 428 30.46 -20.70 -19.30
N GLU A 429 30.13 -19.41 -19.30
CA GLU A 429 30.78 -18.40 -20.16
C GLU A 429 32.28 -18.23 -19.83
N GLY A 430 32.63 -18.30 -18.54
CA GLY A 430 34.01 -18.27 -18.08
C GLY A 430 34.82 -19.48 -18.55
N GLY A 431 34.26 -20.69 -18.43
CA GLY A 431 34.89 -21.92 -18.89
C GLY A 431 35.12 -21.95 -20.40
N GLN A 432 34.18 -21.45 -21.20
CA GLN A 432 34.34 -21.35 -22.66
C GLN A 432 35.46 -20.40 -23.06
N ARG A 433 35.65 -19.28 -22.35
CA ARG A 433 36.76 -18.36 -22.63
C ARG A 433 38.13 -18.95 -22.31
N THR A 434 38.24 -19.69 -21.21
CA THR A 434 39.49 -20.37 -20.86
C THR A 434 39.83 -21.46 -21.86
N ALA A 435 38.84 -22.26 -22.29
CA ALA A 435 39.05 -23.31 -23.29
C ALA A 435 39.51 -22.77 -24.66
N VAL A 436 39.01 -21.61 -25.09
CA VAL A 436 39.47 -20.96 -26.34
C VAL A 436 40.94 -20.53 -26.22
N LEU A 437 41.33 -19.92 -25.10
CA LEU A 437 42.72 -19.48 -24.88
C LEU A 437 43.71 -20.64 -24.78
N GLU A 438 43.31 -21.78 -24.23
CA GLU A 438 44.15 -22.99 -24.18
C GLU A 438 44.32 -23.61 -25.57
N SER A 439 43.28 -23.60 -26.40
CA SER A 439 43.37 -24.13 -27.78
C SER A 439 44.22 -23.28 -28.73
N GLU A 440 44.37 -21.98 -28.46
CA GLU A 440 45.24 -21.10 -29.26
C GLU A 440 46.73 -21.15 -28.83
N GLY A 441 47.02 -21.71 -27.64
CA GLY A 441 48.38 -21.82 -27.10
C GLY A 441 49.21 -23.01 -27.62
N GLU A 442 48.56 -24.07 -28.13
CA GLU A 442 49.26 -25.31 -28.56
C GLU A 442 49.62 -25.35 -30.06
N GLY A 443 49.23 -24.34 -30.86
CA GLY A 443 49.54 -24.25 -32.29
C GLY A 443 50.92 -23.66 -32.65
N GLY A 444 51.77 -23.39 -31.67
CA GLY A 444 52.89 -22.45 -31.79
C GLY A 444 54.30 -23.02 -32.07
N THR A 445 54.48 -24.23 -32.58
CA THR A 445 55.80 -24.69 -33.08
C THR A 445 55.67 -25.74 -34.19
N HIS A 446 55.31 -25.33 -35.41
CA HIS A 446 55.73 -26.06 -36.60
C HIS A 446 56.17 -25.11 -37.72
N THR A 447 57.50 -25.00 -37.79
CA THR A 447 58.36 -24.83 -38.97
C THR A 447 57.67 -24.72 -40.32
N ALA A 448 57.95 -23.59 -40.98
CA ALA A 448 57.88 -23.41 -42.41
C ALA A 448 58.54 -24.58 -43.15
N ASN A 449 57.81 -25.17 -44.10
CA ASN A 449 58.35 -25.56 -45.38
C ASN A 449 57.24 -25.47 -46.41
N ALA A 450 57.43 -24.51 -47.32
CA ALA A 450 56.62 -24.27 -48.48
C ALA A 450 56.79 -25.42 -49.48
N ALA A 451 55.68 -26.02 -49.90
CA ALA A 451 55.60 -26.74 -51.16
C ALA A 451 54.27 -26.40 -51.82
N VAL A 452 54.38 -26.12 -53.11
CA VAL A 452 53.41 -25.52 -54.02
C VAL A 452 52.60 -26.63 -54.71
N ASP A 453 51.37 -26.29 -55.14
CA ASP A 453 50.44 -26.94 -56.09
C ASP A 453 49.47 -28.05 -55.62
N PRO A 454 48.37 -28.35 -56.36
CA PRO A 454 47.48 -27.52 -57.21
C PRO A 454 45.96 -27.81 -56.89
N PRO A 455 44.96 -27.23 -57.62
CA PRO A 455 43.56 -27.23 -57.18
C PRO A 455 42.82 -28.48 -57.64
N GLN A 456 41.96 -29.07 -56.80
CA GLN A 456 40.92 -29.98 -57.30
C GLN A 456 39.71 -30.17 -56.38
N ALA A 457 38.55 -30.09 -57.05
CA ALA A 457 37.33 -30.89 -56.93
C ALA A 457 36.53 -30.90 -55.60
N SER A 458 35.32 -30.34 -55.74
CA SER A 458 34.13 -30.58 -54.92
C SER A 458 33.80 -32.07 -54.75
N PRO A 459 33.20 -32.46 -53.62
CA PRO A 459 31.91 -33.14 -53.74
C PRO A 459 30.86 -32.80 -52.66
N ARG A 460 29.63 -32.65 -53.17
CA ARG A 460 28.32 -33.13 -52.68
C ARG A 460 28.05 -33.22 -51.16
N SER A 461 26.98 -32.51 -50.79
CA SER A 461 26.19 -32.57 -49.57
C SER A 461 25.74 -33.98 -49.15
N PRO A 462 25.40 -34.16 -47.86
CA PRO A 462 24.14 -34.78 -47.52
C PRO A 462 23.32 -34.00 -46.48
N ARG A 463 22.04 -33.80 -46.85
CA ARG A 463 20.81 -33.73 -46.05
C ARG A 463 20.96 -33.47 -44.54
N ILE A 464 20.58 -32.27 -44.12
CA ILE A 464 20.21 -31.97 -42.74
C ILE A 464 18.75 -32.41 -42.53
N PHE A 465 18.54 -33.35 -41.62
CA PHE A 465 17.23 -33.68 -41.06
C PHE A 465 16.75 -32.55 -40.16
N SER A 466 15.49 -32.19 -40.31
CA SER A 466 14.75 -31.23 -39.49
C SER A 466 14.62 -31.71 -38.04
N SER A 467 14.93 -30.84 -37.06
CA SER A 467 14.49 -30.97 -35.68
C SER A 467 13.54 -29.83 -35.30
N SER A 468 12.40 -29.75 -36.01
CA SER A 468 11.21 -29.06 -35.50
C SER A 468 10.50 -29.98 -34.51
N LEU A 469 10.88 -29.97 -33.23
CA LEU A 469 10.11 -30.67 -32.17
C LEU A 469 10.58 -30.28 -30.75
N PHE A 470 10.81 -28.99 -30.48
CA PHE A 470 11.02 -28.52 -29.10
C PHE A 470 10.35 -27.20 -28.72
N ASP A 471 9.42 -26.68 -29.53
CA ASP A 471 8.79 -25.36 -29.29
C ASP A 471 7.26 -25.36 -29.17
N CYS A 472 6.62 -26.51 -28.92
CA CYS A 472 5.13 -26.59 -28.91
C CYS A 472 4.51 -27.22 -27.64
N LEU A 473 5.16 -27.11 -26.48
CA LEU A 473 4.62 -27.67 -25.22
C LEU A 473 4.74 -26.76 -23.98
N LEU A 474 4.78 -25.44 -24.17
CA LEU A 474 4.75 -24.46 -23.06
C LEU A 474 3.65 -23.38 -23.21
N ARG A 475 2.59 -23.66 -23.97
CA ARG A 475 1.44 -22.74 -24.11
C ARG A 475 0.09 -23.44 -23.98
N SER A 476 -0.17 -24.05 -22.84
CA SER A 476 -1.55 -24.39 -22.41
C SER A 476 -1.58 -24.85 -20.96
N GLY A 477 -1.86 -23.92 -20.04
CA GLY A 477 -1.91 -24.22 -18.61
C GLY A 477 -2.86 -23.33 -17.80
N LYS A 478 -4.01 -22.94 -18.37
CA LYS A 478 -5.15 -22.39 -17.61
C LYS A 478 -6.34 -23.32 -17.78
N ARG A 479 -6.58 -24.20 -16.78
CA ARG A 479 -7.89 -24.58 -16.22
C ARG A 479 -7.83 -25.91 -15.43
N ARG A 480 -8.41 -25.85 -14.22
CA ARG A 480 -8.92 -26.92 -13.33
C ARG A 480 -7.94 -27.66 -12.41
N ALA A 481 -8.19 -27.55 -11.11
CA ALA A 481 -8.75 -28.66 -10.33
C ALA A 481 -9.52 -28.15 -9.10
N ARG A 482 -10.86 -28.25 -9.18
CA ARG A 482 -11.76 -28.44 -8.04
C ARG A 482 -11.81 -29.95 -7.80
N THR A 483 -12.02 -30.34 -6.54
CA THR A 483 -12.40 -31.68 -6.06
C THR A 483 -11.24 -32.63 -5.74
N LEU A 484 -10.99 -32.82 -4.44
CA LEU A 484 -10.86 -34.13 -3.80
C LEU A 484 -11.12 -33.96 -2.29
N ILE A 485 -12.33 -34.33 -1.87
CA ILE A 485 -12.66 -34.72 -0.50
C ILE A 485 -12.57 -36.24 -0.50
N HIS A 486 -11.66 -36.81 0.28
CA HIS A 486 -11.87 -38.11 0.94
C HIS A 486 -10.90 -38.27 2.12
N GLU A 487 -11.54 -38.39 3.29
CA GLU A 487 -11.24 -39.27 4.43
C GLU A 487 -9.81 -39.78 4.63
N GLY A 488 -9.23 -39.42 5.78
CA GLY A 488 -8.05 -40.05 6.35
C GLY A 488 -8.04 -39.86 7.87
N SER A 489 -8.29 -40.94 8.57
CA SER A 489 -8.31 -41.11 10.04
C SER A 489 -7.02 -40.59 10.71
N ILE A 490 -7.16 -39.89 11.84
CA ILE A 490 -6.04 -39.50 12.73
C ILE A 490 -6.34 -40.07 14.12
N ASP A 491 -5.96 -41.32 14.33
CA ASP A 491 -5.68 -41.85 15.66
C ASP A 491 -4.21 -42.26 15.68
N ASN A 492 -3.43 -41.60 16.54
CA ASN A 492 -2.09 -41.95 17.08
C ASN A 492 -1.06 -40.82 16.99
N LEU A 493 -1.13 -39.87 17.93
CA LEU A 493 0.06 -39.17 18.41
C LEU A 493 0.00 -39.03 19.94
N LYS A 494 0.94 -39.68 20.63
CA LYS A 494 1.16 -39.57 22.09
C LYS A 494 1.73 -38.17 22.45
N PRO A 495 1.44 -37.62 23.63
CA PRO A 495 1.82 -36.26 24.00
C PRO A 495 3.25 -36.20 24.55
N VAL A 496 4.04 -35.24 24.05
CA VAL A 496 5.27 -34.77 24.70
C VAL A 496 5.02 -33.37 25.26
N ALA A 497 5.52 -33.15 26.48
CA ALA A 497 5.23 -32.07 27.42
C ALA A 497 5.06 -30.65 26.84
N TYR A 498 3.99 -29.97 27.26
CA TYR A 498 3.64 -28.59 26.94
C TYR A 498 3.37 -27.79 28.23
N TYR A 499 4.08 -26.69 28.43
CA TYR A 499 3.63 -25.54 29.22
C TYR A 499 3.80 -24.26 28.37
N GLU A 500 2.81 -23.35 28.45
CA GLU A 500 2.78 -21.98 27.89
C GLU A 500 2.44 -21.72 26.40
N VAL A 501 1.64 -22.56 25.73
CA VAL A 501 1.02 -22.19 24.40
C VAL A 501 -0.51 -22.36 24.38
N LYS A 502 -1.11 -22.79 25.50
CA LYS A 502 -2.53 -23.19 25.54
C LYS A 502 -3.49 -22.03 25.22
N ASP A 503 -3.25 -20.82 25.70
CA ASP A 503 -4.22 -19.72 25.52
C ASP A 503 -4.30 -19.20 24.08
N TRP A 504 -3.27 -19.41 23.27
CA TRP A 504 -3.22 -18.92 21.89
C TRP A 504 -3.83 -19.92 20.88
N LEU A 505 -3.61 -21.22 21.09
CA LEU A 505 -4.15 -22.27 20.21
C LEU A 505 -5.60 -22.65 20.56
N THR A 506 -6.04 -22.49 21.82
CA THR A 506 -7.43 -22.80 22.21
C THR A 506 -8.44 -21.87 21.52
N GLY A 507 -8.05 -20.63 21.20
CA GLY A 507 -8.85 -19.72 20.37
C GLY A 507 -8.99 -20.14 18.91
N LEU A 508 -8.00 -20.84 18.35
CA LEU A 508 -8.03 -21.39 16.99
C LEU A 508 -8.83 -22.70 16.90
N PHE A 509 -8.73 -23.58 17.90
CA PHE A 509 -9.50 -24.82 17.96
C PHE A 509 -11.00 -24.60 18.26
N ALA A 510 -11.37 -23.57 19.03
CA ALA A 510 -12.77 -23.22 19.28
C ALA A 510 -13.53 -22.75 18.02
N LEU A 511 -12.82 -22.34 16.95
CA LEU A 511 -13.41 -21.95 15.68
C LEU A 511 -13.77 -23.16 14.79
N GLY A 512 -13.01 -24.26 14.90
CA GLY A 512 -13.31 -25.51 14.19
C GLY A 512 -14.54 -26.24 14.74
N HIS A 513 -14.80 -26.14 16.05
CA HIS A 513 -15.90 -26.86 16.70
C HIS A 513 -17.26 -26.14 16.65
N ARG A 514 -17.30 -24.83 16.37
CA ARG A 514 -18.56 -24.05 16.30
C ARG A 514 -19.31 -24.16 14.98
N ILE A 515 -18.71 -24.72 13.92
CA ILE A 515 -19.38 -24.96 12.64
C ILE A 515 -20.14 -26.31 12.63
N ALA A 516 -19.89 -27.21 13.59
CA ALA A 516 -20.50 -28.55 13.62
C ALA A 516 -21.74 -28.69 14.52
N MET A 517 -22.21 -27.64 15.21
CA MET A 517 -23.33 -27.73 16.17
C MET A 517 -24.39 -26.64 16.00
N PHE A 518 -24.97 -26.52 14.80
CA PHE A 518 -26.20 -25.75 14.59
C PHE A 518 -27.21 -26.49 13.70
N VAL A 519 -27.57 -27.72 14.07
CA VAL A 519 -28.89 -28.30 13.73
C VAL A 519 -29.39 -29.07 14.96
N ARG A 520 -30.13 -28.39 15.84
CA ARG A 520 -31.19 -28.96 16.68
C ARG A 520 -31.93 -27.82 17.40
N ARG A 521 -33.20 -27.62 17.03
CA ARG A 521 -34.16 -26.78 17.76
C ARG A 521 -34.50 -27.44 19.10
N PRO A 522 -34.77 -26.66 20.16
CA PRO A 522 -35.75 -27.02 21.15
C PRO A 522 -37.00 -26.15 21.05
N LYS A 523 -38.12 -26.81 21.36
CA LYS A 523 -39.48 -26.29 21.47
C LYS A 523 -39.65 -25.46 22.74
N ASP A 524 -40.53 -24.46 22.63
CA ASP A 524 -41.48 -23.92 23.61
C ASP A 524 -41.09 -23.97 25.10
N GLY A 525 -40.90 -22.79 25.68
CA GLY A 525 -40.79 -22.58 27.12
C GLY A 525 -41.12 -21.14 27.47
N VAL A 526 -42.32 -20.95 28.02
CA VAL A 526 -42.87 -19.71 28.57
C VAL A 526 -41.89 -19.05 29.56
N CYS A 527 -41.63 -17.75 29.43
CA CYS A 527 -40.87 -16.98 30.41
C CYS A 527 -41.75 -15.90 31.03
N ALA A 528 -41.97 -16.06 32.34
CA ALA A 528 -42.60 -15.10 33.22
C ALA A 528 -41.73 -13.84 33.39
N GLN A 529 -42.40 -12.69 33.47
CA GLN A 529 -41.79 -11.41 33.80
C GLN A 529 -41.33 -11.39 35.26
N GLU A 530 -40.04 -11.17 35.48
CA GLU A 530 -39.52 -10.63 36.73
C GLU A 530 -38.94 -9.23 36.49
N ARG A 531 -39.51 -8.24 37.16
CA ARG A 531 -39.04 -6.85 37.20
C ARG A 531 -37.87 -6.75 38.19
N PRO A 532 -36.74 -6.08 37.88
CA PRO A 532 -35.78 -5.72 38.90
C PRO A 532 -36.13 -4.37 39.55
N ASN A 533 -36.09 -4.40 40.88
CA ASN A 533 -36.17 -3.26 41.80
C ASN A 533 -35.09 -2.20 41.47
N ILE A 534 -35.53 -0.98 41.17
CA ILE A 534 -34.66 0.19 41.07
C ILE A 534 -34.39 0.71 42.49
N ARG A 535 -33.17 0.47 42.99
CA ARG A 535 -32.63 1.20 44.15
C ARG A 535 -32.11 2.56 43.68
N THR A 536 -32.74 3.61 44.18
CA THR A 536 -32.34 5.01 44.00
C THR A 536 -31.03 5.30 44.73
N CYS A 537 -29.97 5.62 43.99
CA CYS A 537 -28.77 6.25 44.54
C CYS A 537 -28.99 7.78 44.54
N LYS A 538 -29.10 8.38 45.73
CA LYS A 538 -29.05 9.83 45.92
C LYS A 538 -27.59 10.29 45.83
N TYR A 539 -27.28 11.17 44.89
CA TYR A 539 -26.09 12.04 44.95
C TYR A 539 -26.52 13.47 45.30
N PRO A 540 -25.72 14.21 46.10
CA PRO A 540 -26.04 15.55 46.52
C PRO A 540 -25.82 16.58 45.40
N ALA A 541 -26.73 17.55 45.33
CA ALA A 541 -26.68 18.67 44.41
C ALA A 541 -25.47 19.57 44.68
N VAL A 542 -24.63 19.77 43.65
CA VAL A 542 -23.59 20.80 43.62
C VAL A 542 -24.21 22.06 43.02
N ARG A 543 -24.15 23.18 43.75
CA ARG A 543 -24.60 24.50 43.30
C ARG A 543 -23.72 25.01 42.15
N PRO A 544 -24.26 25.59 41.07
CA PRO A 544 -23.45 26.30 40.10
C PRO A 544 -23.03 27.67 40.68
N SER A 545 -21.72 27.93 40.60
CA SER A 545 -21.15 29.26 40.87
C SER A 545 -21.42 30.16 39.68
N ALA A 546 -21.89 31.37 39.97
CA ALA A 546 -22.15 32.43 39.00
C ALA A 546 -20.89 32.75 38.18
N VAL A 547 -21.04 32.76 36.86
CA VAL A 547 -20.07 33.34 35.93
C VAL A 547 -20.57 34.74 35.59
N THR A 548 -19.78 35.74 35.96
CA THR A 548 -19.92 37.13 35.55
C THR A 548 -19.48 37.29 34.10
N GLU A 549 -20.34 37.87 33.27
CA GLU A 549 -19.98 38.41 31.96
C GLU A 549 -19.09 39.66 32.12
N PRO A 550 -18.07 39.86 31.26
CA PRO A 550 -17.52 41.19 31.04
C PRO A 550 -18.18 41.80 29.80
N GLY A 551 -18.83 42.95 30.01
CA GLY A 551 -19.22 43.82 28.90
C GLY A 551 -17.99 44.46 28.25
N PHE A 552 -17.98 44.45 26.91
CA PHE A 552 -17.65 45.58 26.04
C PHE A 552 -18.13 45.27 24.62
#